data_AF-A0A261AVE9-F1
#
_entry.id   AF-A0A261AVE9-F1
#
_cell.length_a   1.000
_cell.length_b   1.000
_cell.length_c   1.000
_cell.angle_alpha   90.00
_cell.angle_beta   90.00
_cell.angle_gamma   90.00
#
_symmetry.space_group_name_H-M   'P 1'
#
loop_
_entity.id
_entity.type
_entity.pdbx_description
1 polymer ?
#
loop_
_entity_poly.entity_id
_entity_poly.type
_entity_poly.pdbx_seq_one_letter_code
_entity_poly.pdbx_strand_id
1 'polypeptide(L)'
;MSVEFFEWINIRIHDKKYFTARYLAHLSDISGMQSETIAKILCGFLFTILTFCDQAHFFANSILIGVPLLLIFCYPEEKPADESFYIYFPVFGGITLFDRNLEGFPCYYVIKLMLFLLFFTPPYTLHKQISDLLSKDPGVENTIQSRASTGKSTGKPLEPSTRTAVSRQPTSKSSVKTDVTQLTTPSPMAIRSKPKNSDVKVTTIEEYYREEELLSPNGTKMLEDLLYEILPVVGFAMVACTVFILIVMRKNTNDTLIFCLFFAIADLLSGIGTLVDGFYGVIVTIYGSTVETITPFDCLTRAVNIPIFLITDYLHLLLLAAYAVDRLIQIVFPVSYGKIYPYFLNWKLFIVLCFASAGLSVPGLAYPIESRFNTSIRVMSQCRFDEVVGEEYYLRHILTIQWGPIVCIGALSLNIVLYCIRQSKHKWSYNWSEQTGTTKQLFGTIFIRCFLSCISLHVPLLLIARTTEGHELISIKDHIIRVSYWIVVIIFQPLWHILILSSFQANVFSLFNRYSENTERKWQSANDPPEDGPSHLDRHGSPNPFGSWYSMTGNVTGEAGVPVGNERSVSFYYQD
;
A
#
# COMPACT_ATOMS: atom_id res chain seq x y z
N MET A 1 5.80 25.14 32.97
CA MET A 1 6.92 24.27 32.51
C MET A 1 7.62 23.78 33.76
N SER A 2 7.54 22.49 34.09
CA SER A 2 8.01 21.93 35.37
C SER A 2 9.55 21.87 35.45
N VAL A 3 10.11 21.82 36.65
CA VAL A 3 11.55 21.61 36.89
C VAL A 3 12.05 20.34 36.18
N GLU A 4 11.22 19.30 36.14
CA GLU A 4 11.45 18.04 35.43
C GLU A 4 11.64 18.22 33.91
N PHE A 5 10.98 19.19 33.28
CA PHE A 5 11.12 19.44 31.84
C PHE A 5 12.48 20.06 31.50
N PHE A 6 12.95 21.01 32.31
CA PHE A 6 14.27 21.61 32.11
C PHE A 6 15.39 20.61 32.39
N GLU A 7 15.24 19.77 33.41
CA GLU A 7 16.16 18.67 33.68
C GLU A 7 16.16 17.64 32.54
N TRP A 8 14.99 17.32 31.99
CA TRP A 8 14.86 16.46 30.83
C TRP A 8 15.64 17.01 29.62
N ILE A 9 15.47 18.30 29.28
CA ILE A 9 16.21 18.95 28.19
C ILE A 9 17.72 18.92 28.46
N ASN A 10 18.13 19.26 29.69
CA ASN A 10 19.54 19.36 30.06
C ASN A 10 20.27 18.02 29.85
N ILE A 11 19.62 16.91 30.23
CA ILE A 11 20.12 15.55 29.99
C ILE A 11 20.31 15.29 28.48
N ARG A 12 19.37 15.71 27.62
CA ARG A 12 19.45 15.44 26.16
C ARG A 12 20.45 16.33 25.43
N ILE A 13 20.98 17.37 26.08
CA ILE A 13 22.04 18.24 25.56
C ILE A 13 23.43 17.74 25.98
N HIS A 14 23.57 17.21 27.21
CA HIS A 14 24.88 16.92 27.79
C HIS A 14 25.19 15.43 28.03
N ASP A 15 24.18 14.58 28.22
CA ASP A 15 24.39 13.16 28.49
C ASP A 15 24.54 12.36 27.19
N LYS A 16 25.76 11.88 26.93
CA LYS A 16 26.12 11.09 25.73
C LYS A 16 25.38 9.74 25.64
N LYS A 17 24.63 9.34 26.67
CA LYS A 17 23.66 8.25 26.57
C LYS A 17 22.65 8.53 25.44
N TYR A 18 22.29 9.79 25.21
CA TYR A 18 21.31 10.17 24.20
C TYR A 18 21.94 10.55 22.87
N PHE A 19 21.32 10.15 21.76
CA PHE A 19 21.83 10.43 20.42
C PHE A 19 21.89 11.93 20.12
N THR A 20 20.96 12.72 20.65
CA THR A 20 20.95 14.19 20.49
C THR A 20 22.19 14.83 21.10
N ALA A 21 22.61 14.37 22.29
CA ALA A 21 23.81 14.86 22.95
C ALA A 21 25.09 14.40 22.22
N ARG A 22 25.09 13.19 21.64
CA ARG A 22 26.22 12.70 20.81
C ARG A 22 26.41 13.57 19.56
N TYR A 23 25.33 13.91 18.86
CA TYR A 23 25.38 14.80 17.69
C TYR A 23 25.76 16.23 18.06
N LEU A 24 25.23 16.76 19.17
CA LEU A 24 25.63 18.09 19.66
C LEU A 24 27.09 18.14 20.11
N ALA A 25 27.60 17.08 20.74
CA ALA A 25 29.02 16.98 21.09
C ALA A 25 29.91 16.94 19.84
N HIS A 26 29.55 16.16 18.83
CA HIS A 26 30.29 16.13 17.56
C HIS A 26 30.28 17.50 16.84
N LEU A 27 29.14 18.20 16.84
CA LEU A 27 29.06 19.56 16.30
C LEU A 27 29.84 20.58 17.14
N SER A 28 29.88 20.39 18.47
CA SER A 28 30.68 21.20 19.39
C SER A 28 32.17 21.03 19.11
N ASP A 29 32.62 19.80 18.89
CA ASP A 29 34.02 19.47 18.58
C ASP A 29 34.46 20.07 17.23
N ILE A 30 33.56 20.12 16.24
CA ILE A 30 33.84 20.72 14.91
C ILE A 30 33.82 22.24 14.94
N SER A 31 32.85 22.84 15.65
CA SER A 31 32.62 24.29 15.62
C SER A 31 33.39 25.07 16.70
N GLY A 32 33.92 24.39 17.73
CA GLY A 32 34.53 25.02 18.90
C GLY A 32 33.53 25.75 19.81
N MET A 33 32.22 25.60 19.55
CA MET A 33 31.15 26.26 20.31
C MET A 33 30.58 25.33 21.39
N GLN A 34 30.07 25.90 22.48
CA GLN A 34 29.38 25.12 23.53
C GLN A 34 28.10 24.45 22.98
N SER A 35 27.85 23.21 23.37
CA SER A 35 26.68 22.42 22.93
C SER A 35 25.33 23.11 23.18
N GLU A 36 25.21 23.86 24.27
CA GLU A 36 23.99 24.63 24.59
C GLU A 36 23.74 25.76 23.58
N THR A 37 24.80 26.45 23.15
CA THR A 37 24.73 27.51 22.15
C THR A 37 24.33 26.95 20.79
N ILE A 38 24.88 25.80 20.41
CA ILE A 38 24.53 25.09 19.17
C ILE A 38 23.07 24.66 19.19
N ALA A 39 22.59 24.07 20.29
CA ALA A 39 21.20 23.67 20.44
C ALA A 39 20.24 24.87 20.31
N LYS A 40 20.57 26.02 20.91
CA LYS A 40 19.80 27.27 20.77
C LYS A 40 19.77 27.79 19.33
N ILE A 41 20.91 27.74 18.63
CA ILE A 41 21.00 28.14 17.22
C ILE A 41 20.13 27.23 16.34
N LEU A 42 20.22 25.91 16.51
CA LEU A 42 19.42 24.95 15.75
C LEU A 42 17.92 25.11 16.02
N CYS A 43 17.52 25.32 17.28
CA CYS A 43 16.12 25.58 17.64
C CYS A 43 15.62 26.91 17.04
N GLY A 44 16.44 27.97 17.09
CA GLY A 44 16.09 29.27 16.50
C GLY A 44 15.97 29.22 14.99
N PHE A 45 16.86 28.49 14.32
CA PHE A 45 16.81 28.28 12.88
C PHE A 45 15.56 27.48 12.48
N LEU A 46 15.28 26.39 13.19
CA LEU A 46 14.08 25.59 12.98
C LEU A 46 12.81 26.40 13.21
N PHE A 47 12.74 27.19 14.28
CA PHE A 47 11.61 28.08 14.55
C PHE A 47 11.39 29.09 13.42
N THR A 48 12.47 29.66 12.89
CA THR A 48 12.41 30.63 11.77
C THR A 48 11.87 29.97 10.51
N ILE A 49 12.37 28.77 10.16
CA ILE A 49 11.85 27.99 9.02
C ILE A 49 10.36 27.71 9.19
N LEU A 50 9.95 27.23 10.35
CA LEU A 50 8.56 26.83 10.59
C LEU A 50 7.57 28.00 10.66
N THR A 51 8.07 29.22 10.88
CA THR A 51 7.23 30.43 11.00
C THR A 51 7.16 31.21 9.69
N PHE A 52 8.23 31.23 8.90
CA PHE A 52 8.35 32.13 7.74
C PHE A 52 8.53 31.42 6.39
N CYS A 53 8.71 30.09 6.35
CA CYS A 53 8.88 29.37 5.10
C CYS A 53 7.53 28.84 4.58
N ASP A 54 7.27 29.03 3.28
CA ASP A 54 6.09 28.48 2.60
C ASP A 54 6.06 26.94 2.59
N GLN A 55 7.21 26.31 2.80
CA GLN A 55 7.37 24.85 2.88
C GLN A 55 7.46 24.33 4.33
N ALA A 56 7.01 25.09 5.33
CA ALA A 56 7.08 24.70 6.75
C ALA A 56 6.45 23.32 7.05
N HIS A 57 5.40 22.95 6.30
CA HIS A 57 4.74 21.64 6.38
C HIS A 57 5.68 20.47 6.09
N PHE A 58 6.55 20.61 5.09
CA PHE A 58 7.51 19.59 4.70
C PHE A 58 8.51 19.35 5.83
N PHE A 59 9.10 20.41 6.39
CA PHE A 59 10.08 20.31 7.47
C PHE A 59 9.46 19.78 8.77
N ALA A 60 8.27 20.26 9.15
CA ALA A 60 7.57 19.79 10.34
C ALA A 60 7.23 18.30 10.24
N ASN A 61 6.61 17.88 9.13
CA ASN A 61 6.19 16.49 8.95
C ASN A 61 7.39 15.56 8.78
N SER A 62 8.48 16.02 8.14
CA SER A 62 9.72 15.25 8.03
C SER A 62 10.38 15.01 9.38
N ILE A 63 10.37 16.00 10.29
CA ILE A 63 10.89 15.83 11.65
C ILE A 63 9.99 14.89 12.46
N LEU A 64 8.67 15.07 12.36
CA LEU A 64 7.67 14.26 13.07
C LEU A 64 7.58 12.81 12.56
N ILE A 65 8.09 12.51 11.38
CA ILE A 65 8.27 11.13 10.90
C ILE A 65 9.68 10.64 11.21
N GLY A 66 10.69 11.45 10.90
CA GLY A 66 12.10 11.08 10.98
C GLY A 66 12.57 10.78 12.40
N VAL A 67 12.23 11.62 13.40
CA VAL A 67 12.66 11.41 14.79
C VAL A 67 12.07 10.12 15.39
N PRO A 68 10.76 9.83 15.26
CA PRO A 68 10.20 8.53 15.66
C PRO A 68 10.85 7.34 14.95
N LEU A 69 11.05 7.39 13.64
CA LEU A 69 11.70 6.28 12.92
C LEU A 69 13.14 6.07 13.40
N LEU A 70 13.87 7.15 13.64
CA LEU A 70 15.24 7.10 14.13
C LEU A 70 15.30 6.52 15.56
N LEU A 71 14.33 6.85 16.43
CA LEU A 71 14.19 6.22 17.75
C LEU A 71 13.76 4.75 17.68
N ILE A 72 12.97 4.34 16.68
CA ILE A 72 12.50 2.96 16.52
C ILE A 72 13.61 2.07 15.94
N PHE A 73 14.31 2.54 14.91
CA PHE A 73 15.23 1.72 14.11
C PHE A 73 16.71 1.91 14.46
N CYS A 74 17.14 3.11 14.86
CA CYS A 74 18.56 3.40 15.09
C CYS A 74 18.94 3.46 16.58
N TYR A 75 18.04 3.97 17.44
CA TYR A 75 18.29 4.09 18.88
C TYR A 75 17.13 3.51 19.73
N PRO A 76 16.85 2.19 19.61
CA PRO A 76 15.72 1.56 20.29
C PRO A 76 15.82 1.59 21.82
N GLU A 77 17.02 1.75 22.38
CA GLU A 77 17.23 1.88 23.83
C GLU A 77 16.80 3.25 24.40
N GLU A 78 16.63 4.24 23.52
CA GLU A 78 16.26 5.63 23.88
C GLU A 78 14.77 5.91 23.62
N LYS A 79 14.02 4.91 23.12
CA LYS A 79 12.60 5.06 22.75
C LYS A 79 11.71 5.22 24.00
N PRO A 80 10.66 6.06 23.96
CA PRO A 80 9.61 6.07 24.98
C PRO A 80 8.80 4.76 24.99
N ALA A 81 7.88 4.61 25.95
CA ALA A 81 7.02 3.42 26.05
C ALA A 81 6.22 3.16 24.77
N ASP A 82 6.10 1.90 24.37
CA ASP A 82 5.50 1.46 23.10
C ASP A 82 4.04 1.94 22.92
N GLU A 83 3.28 2.00 24.02
CA GLU A 83 1.92 2.58 24.07
C GLU A 83 1.86 4.02 23.55
N SER A 84 2.93 4.79 23.72
CA SER A 84 3.01 6.17 23.24
C SER A 84 3.06 6.22 21.71
N PHE A 85 3.72 5.26 21.04
CA PHE A 85 3.81 5.22 19.58
C PHE A 85 2.51 4.74 18.92
N TYR A 86 1.80 3.79 19.54
CA TYR A 86 0.49 3.34 19.07
C TYR A 86 -0.55 4.47 19.03
N ILE A 87 -0.48 5.43 19.96
CA ILE A 87 -1.35 6.61 19.96
C ILE A 87 -0.75 7.71 19.06
N TYR A 88 0.57 7.85 19.05
CA TYR A 88 1.28 8.87 18.26
C TYR A 88 0.98 8.78 16.76
N PHE A 89 1.16 7.61 16.13
CA PHE A 89 1.04 7.50 14.66
C PHE A 89 -0.38 7.78 14.13
N PRO A 90 -1.47 7.26 14.74
CA PRO A 90 -2.82 7.62 14.35
C PRO A 90 -3.15 9.10 14.57
N VAL A 91 -2.72 9.70 15.70
CA VAL A 91 -2.93 11.13 15.98
C VAL A 91 -2.14 12.00 15.00
N PHE A 92 -0.90 11.61 14.69
CA PHE A 92 -0.07 12.25 13.67
C PHE A 92 -0.69 12.15 12.28
N GLY A 93 -1.15 10.96 11.88
CA GLY A 93 -1.85 10.75 10.62
C GLY A 93 -3.11 11.61 10.52
N GLY A 94 -3.92 11.62 11.57
CA GLY A 94 -5.14 12.44 11.66
C GLY A 94 -4.85 13.93 11.52
N ILE A 95 -3.96 14.50 12.35
CA ILE A 95 -3.63 15.93 12.31
C ILE A 95 -3.02 16.32 10.96
N THR A 96 -2.16 15.46 10.39
CA THR A 96 -1.52 15.71 9.09
C THR A 96 -2.51 15.72 7.93
N LEU A 97 -3.57 14.90 7.97
CA LEU A 97 -4.65 14.95 6.98
C LEU A 97 -5.42 16.29 7.00
N PHE A 98 -5.44 16.98 8.15
CA PHE A 98 -6.09 18.29 8.32
C PHE A 98 -5.13 19.48 8.19
N ASP A 99 -3.84 19.29 7.86
CA ASP A 99 -2.85 20.37 7.77
C ASP A 99 -3.35 21.53 6.90
N ARG A 100 -3.96 21.22 5.74
CA ARG A 100 -4.47 22.22 4.80
C ARG A 100 -5.61 23.09 5.34
N ASN A 101 -6.36 22.59 6.34
CA ASN A 101 -7.44 23.33 6.99
C ASN A 101 -6.95 24.09 8.23
N LEU A 102 -5.83 23.66 8.82
CA LEU A 102 -5.27 24.21 10.06
C LEU A 102 -4.11 25.19 9.81
N GLU A 103 -3.55 25.22 8.61
CA GLU A 103 -2.52 26.17 8.17
C GLU A 103 -2.95 27.64 8.24
N GLY A 104 -4.26 27.91 8.30
CA GLY A 104 -4.80 29.24 8.56
C GLY A 104 -4.50 29.79 9.97
N PHE A 105 -4.04 28.95 10.91
CA PHE A 105 -3.62 29.38 12.24
C PHE A 105 -2.15 29.84 12.23
N PRO A 106 -1.82 31.01 12.80
CA PRO A 106 -0.44 31.50 12.85
C PRO A 106 0.44 30.55 13.67
N CYS A 107 1.65 30.29 13.18
CA CYS A 107 2.62 29.38 13.80
C CYS A 107 2.10 27.94 14.00
N TYR A 108 1.12 27.51 13.20
CA TYR A 108 0.50 26.17 13.31
C TYR A 108 1.54 25.04 13.38
N TYR A 109 2.56 25.04 12.52
CA TYR A 109 3.57 23.97 12.50
C TYR A 109 4.49 23.97 13.72
N VAL A 110 4.71 25.13 14.35
CA VAL A 110 5.41 25.23 15.64
C VAL A 110 4.54 24.63 16.74
N ILE A 111 3.24 24.95 16.76
CA ILE A 111 2.27 24.38 17.71
C ILE A 111 2.16 22.87 17.51
N LYS A 112 2.12 22.39 16.27
CA LYS A 112 2.08 20.98 15.90
C LYS A 112 3.30 20.24 16.46
N LEU A 113 4.51 20.76 16.22
CA LEU A 113 5.74 20.18 16.78
C LEU A 113 5.75 20.16 18.31
N MET A 114 5.30 21.24 18.95
CA MET A 114 5.21 21.29 20.42
C MET A 114 4.19 20.29 20.96
N LEU A 115 3.04 20.12 20.30
CA LEU A 115 2.02 19.15 20.68
C LEU A 115 2.55 17.72 20.57
N PHE A 116 3.28 17.40 19.50
CA PHE A 116 3.86 16.07 19.35
C PHE A 116 5.09 15.84 20.24
N LEU A 117 5.82 16.89 20.64
CA LEU A 117 6.88 16.81 21.64
C LEU A 117 6.33 16.30 22.99
N LEU A 118 5.09 16.63 23.34
CA LEU A 118 4.42 16.18 24.58
C LEU A 118 4.17 14.67 24.65
N PHE A 119 4.26 13.96 23.53
CA PHE A 119 4.24 12.48 23.54
C PHE A 119 5.58 11.90 24.00
N PHE A 120 6.67 12.66 23.90
CA PHE A 120 8.03 12.23 24.20
C PHE A 120 8.59 12.80 25.51
N THR A 121 7.91 13.79 26.12
CA THR A 121 8.37 14.46 27.35
C THR A 121 7.61 13.96 28.59
N PRO A 122 8.33 13.70 29.71
CA PRO A 122 7.71 13.38 30.99
C PRO A 122 7.17 14.64 31.69
N PRO A 123 6.12 14.52 32.52
CA PRO A 123 5.30 13.33 32.72
C PRO A 123 4.48 13.10 31.45
N TYR A 124 4.55 11.89 30.90
CA TYR A 124 3.94 11.51 29.62
C TYR A 124 2.41 11.59 29.68
N THR A 125 1.90 12.80 29.75
CA THR A 125 0.55 13.13 30.20
C THR A 125 -0.45 12.99 29.07
N LEU A 126 -0.01 13.24 27.83
CA LEU A 126 -0.87 13.25 26.66
C LEU A 126 -1.29 11.82 26.25
N HIS A 127 -0.37 10.84 26.23
CA HIS A 127 -0.76 9.46 25.96
C HIS A 127 -1.65 8.88 27.06
N LYS A 128 -1.38 9.20 28.34
CA LYS A 128 -2.20 8.72 29.47
C LYS A 128 -3.60 9.32 29.44
N GLN A 129 -3.72 10.62 29.20
CA GLN A 129 -5.01 11.30 29.09
C GLN A 129 -5.83 10.80 27.88
N ILE A 130 -5.18 10.54 26.74
CA ILE A 130 -5.86 9.97 25.56
C ILE A 130 -6.26 8.52 25.83
N SER A 131 -5.40 7.71 26.46
CA SER A 131 -5.71 6.33 26.84
C SER A 131 -6.87 6.26 27.84
N ASP A 132 -6.91 7.16 28.83
CA ASP A 132 -8.01 7.30 29.79
C ASP A 132 -9.33 7.76 29.13
N LEU A 133 -9.24 8.56 28.06
CA LEU A 133 -10.42 8.97 27.28
C LEU A 133 -10.93 7.86 26.36
N LEU A 134 -10.03 7.05 25.77
CA LEU A 134 -10.40 5.92 24.92
C LEU A 134 -10.90 4.70 25.71
N SER A 135 -10.43 4.51 26.95
CA SER A 135 -10.87 3.43 27.84
C SER A 135 -12.15 3.74 28.63
N LYS A 136 -12.65 4.99 28.57
CA LYS A 136 -13.97 5.37 29.09
C LYS A 136 -15.08 4.89 28.15
N ASP A 137 -15.54 3.66 28.37
CA ASP A 137 -16.74 3.12 27.73
C ASP A 137 -17.98 3.99 28.06
N PRO A 138 -18.74 4.49 27.06
CA PRO A 138 -20.02 5.16 27.30
C PRO A 138 -21.14 4.21 27.79
N GLY A 139 -20.85 2.90 27.93
CA GLY A 139 -21.82 1.86 28.28
C GLY A 139 -22.01 1.57 29.78
N VAL A 140 -21.16 2.10 30.66
CA VAL A 140 -21.18 1.72 32.10
C VAL A 140 -21.99 2.67 32.98
N GLU A 141 -22.26 3.91 32.54
CA GLU A 141 -23.00 4.88 33.35
C GLU A 141 -24.53 4.61 33.38
N ASN A 142 -25.09 4.04 32.31
CA ASN A 142 -26.53 3.71 32.25
C ASN A 142 -26.93 2.47 33.06
N THR A 143 -25.97 1.63 33.46
CA THR A 143 -26.24 0.43 34.27
C THR A 143 -26.08 0.69 35.78
N ILE A 144 -25.34 1.74 36.15
CA ILE A 144 -25.15 2.15 37.55
C ILE A 144 -26.26 3.11 37.98
N GLN A 145 -26.76 3.97 37.09
CA GLN A 145 -27.84 4.92 37.42
C GLN A 145 -29.23 4.26 37.47
N SER A 146 -29.43 3.13 36.78
CA SER A 146 -30.68 2.35 36.80
C SER A 146 -30.81 1.39 37.98
N ARG A 147 -29.73 1.13 38.73
CA ARG A 147 -29.72 0.26 39.93
C ARG A 147 -29.83 1.03 41.24
N ALA A 148 -29.68 2.35 41.22
CA ALA A 148 -29.76 3.22 42.40
C ALA A 148 -31.17 3.76 42.71
N SER A 149 -32.18 3.43 41.90
CA SER A 149 -33.52 4.01 41.97
C SER A 149 -34.66 2.99 42.09
N THR A 150 -34.50 1.93 42.90
CA THR A 150 -35.68 1.17 43.39
C THR A 150 -35.36 0.45 44.70
N GLY A 151 -36.07 0.82 45.78
CA GLY A 151 -36.37 -0.13 46.86
C GLY A 151 -35.63 0.03 48.20
N LYS A 152 -35.72 1.20 48.85
CA LYS A 152 -35.70 1.28 50.32
C LYS A 152 -37.01 0.71 50.87
N SER A 153 -36.97 -0.38 51.65
CA SER A 153 -37.91 -0.61 52.76
C SER A 153 -37.47 -1.77 53.67
N THR A 154 -37.23 -1.43 54.95
CA THR A 154 -37.48 -2.12 56.24
C THR A 154 -37.72 -3.65 56.28
N GLY A 155 -37.27 -4.49 57.22
CA GLY A 155 -36.51 -4.38 58.47
C GLY A 155 -36.59 -5.71 59.28
N LYS A 156 -35.54 -5.98 60.09
CA LYS A 156 -35.39 -6.89 61.26
C LYS A 156 -35.15 -8.44 61.12
N PRO A 157 -34.42 -9.05 62.10
CA PRO A 157 -33.77 -10.37 61.99
C PRO A 157 -34.37 -11.46 62.91
N LEU A 158 -34.18 -12.75 62.59
CA LEU A 158 -34.04 -13.87 63.57
C LEU A 158 -33.54 -15.17 62.89
N GLU A 159 -33.01 -16.07 63.70
CA GLU A 159 -32.04 -17.14 63.43
C GLU A 159 -32.70 -18.56 63.27
N PRO A 160 -32.00 -19.73 63.41
CA PRO A 160 -31.72 -20.72 62.35
C PRO A 160 -32.45 -22.09 62.51
N SER A 161 -32.41 -23.00 61.50
CA SER A 161 -32.69 -24.43 61.76
C SER A 161 -32.21 -25.45 60.69
N THR A 162 -31.35 -26.36 61.18
CA THR A 162 -31.15 -27.82 60.96
C THR A 162 -30.90 -28.52 59.61
N ARG A 163 -29.75 -29.24 59.62
CA ARG A 163 -29.46 -30.69 59.29
C ARG A 163 -29.96 -31.24 57.94
N THR A 164 -29.09 -31.92 57.18
CA THR A 164 -28.63 -33.30 57.49
C THR A 164 -27.30 -33.62 56.81
N ALA A 165 -26.44 -34.36 57.52
CA ALA A 165 -25.14 -34.88 57.10
C ALA A 165 -25.10 -36.41 57.26
N VAL A 166 -24.38 -37.11 56.36
CA VAL A 166 -23.78 -38.46 56.50
C VAL A 166 -22.63 -38.47 55.46
N SER A 167 -21.31 -38.35 55.73
CA SER A 167 -20.33 -39.04 56.61
C SER A 167 -20.24 -40.56 56.32
N ARG A 168 -19.15 -41.27 56.03
CA ARG A 168 -17.70 -41.06 56.23
C ARG A 168 -16.92 -42.21 55.53
N GLN A 169 -15.86 -41.85 54.81
CA GLN A 169 -14.46 -42.31 54.93
C GLN A 169 -13.95 -43.70 54.43
N PRO A 170 -12.63 -43.76 54.08
CA PRO A 170 -11.96 -44.78 53.27
C PRO A 170 -11.06 -45.74 54.09
N THR A 171 -10.51 -46.77 53.43
CA THR A 171 -9.27 -47.55 53.72
C THR A 171 -9.29 -48.76 52.76
N SER A 172 -8.23 -49.46 52.35
CA SER A 172 -6.78 -49.45 52.57
C SER A 172 -6.15 -50.45 51.57
N LYS A 173 -4.85 -50.32 51.33
CA LYS A 173 -3.96 -51.20 50.56
C LYS A 173 -3.95 -52.67 51.06
N SER A 174 -3.68 -53.61 50.15
CA SER A 174 -2.81 -54.78 50.43
C SER A 174 -2.21 -55.35 49.14
N SER A 175 -0.90 -55.61 49.22
CA SER A 175 -0.01 -56.32 48.29
C SER A 175 -0.09 -57.84 48.48
N VAL A 176 0.64 -58.61 47.63
CA VAL A 176 1.31 -59.94 47.82
C VAL A 176 1.19 -60.79 46.52
N LYS A 177 2.27 -60.91 45.69
CA LYS A 177 3.24 -62.06 45.52
C LYS A 177 2.78 -63.11 44.45
N THR A 178 3.55 -63.80 43.61
CA THR A 178 4.99 -63.96 43.25
C THR A 178 5.06 -64.72 41.87
N ASP A 179 6.17 -64.56 41.13
CA ASP A 179 6.88 -65.44 40.16
C ASP A 179 6.21 -66.63 39.40
N VAL A 180 6.60 -66.85 38.12
CA VAL A 180 7.49 -67.94 37.62
C VAL A 180 7.64 -67.90 36.07
N THR A 181 8.85 -68.23 35.63
CA THR A 181 9.51 -68.39 34.32
C THR A 181 8.95 -69.52 33.40
N GLN A 182 8.92 -69.34 32.05
CA GLN A 182 9.51 -70.21 30.98
C GLN A 182 8.82 -70.20 29.57
N LEU A 183 9.70 -70.20 28.54
CA LEU A 183 9.70 -70.87 27.21
C LEU A 183 8.69 -70.55 26.05
N THR A 184 9.22 -69.90 25.01
CA THR A 184 9.25 -70.17 23.54
C THR A 184 8.03 -70.72 22.73
N THR A 185 7.48 -69.85 21.84
CA THR A 185 6.91 -70.00 20.45
C THR A 185 5.88 -71.10 20.07
N PRO A 186 4.98 -70.93 19.04
CA PRO A 186 5.04 -70.01 17.87
C PRO A 186 3.76 -69.20 17.54
N SER A 187 3.89 -68.23 16.63
CA SER A 187 2.81 -67.37 16.09
C SER A 187 1.66 -68.14 15.41
N PRO A 188 0.50 -67.48 15.23
CA PRO A 188 0.13 -67.10 13.87
C PRO A 188 -0.29 -65.62 13.74
N MET A 189 -0.06 -65.10 12.53
CA MET A 189 -0.36 -63.76 12.01
C MET A 189 -1.60 -63.07 12.59
N ALA A 190 -1.42 -61.80 13.00
CA ALA A 190 -2.48 -60.81 13.07
C ALA A 190 -2.12 -59.60 12.17
N ILE A 191 -2.82 -59.57 11.04
CA ILE A 191 -3.25 -58.42 10.23
C ILE A 191 -2.64 -57.05 10.60
N ARG A 192 -1.80 -56.56 9.69
CA ARG A 192 -1.26 -55.18 9.66
C ARG A 192 -2.42 -54.18 9.46
N SER A 193 -2.88 -53.53 10.53
CA SER A 193 -3.65 -52.30 10.41
C SER A 193 -2.73 -51.18 9.94
N LYS A 194 -3.10 -50.52 8.84
CA LYS A 194 -2.42 -49.32 8.31
C LYS A 194 -2.33 -48.24 9.41
N PRO A 195 -1.16 -47.63 9.67
CA PRO A 195 -1.10 -46.43 10.48
C PRO A 195 -1.74 -45.26 9.71
N LYS A 196 -2.50 -44.42 10.42
CA LYS A 196 -3.05 -43.17 9.89
C LYS A 196 -1.88 -42.23 9.54
N ASN A 197 -1.96 -41.63 8.36
CA ASN A 197 -0.97 -40.70 7.78
C ASN A 197 -0.77 -39.38 8.57
N SER A 198 -1.50 -39.16 9.67
CA SER A 198 -1.44 -37.94 10.48
C SER A 198 -0.27 -37.95 11.48
N ASP A 199 0.05 -39.11 12.04
CA ASP A 199 0.95 -39.17 13.21
C ASP A 199 2.41 -39.22 12.79
N VAL A 200 2.68 -39.69 11.56
CA VAL A 200 4.02 -39.71 10.97
C VAL A 200 4.47 -38.30 10.54
N LYS A 201 3.55 -37.42 10.13
CA LYS A 201 3.91 -36.05 9.71
C LYS A 201 4.35 -35.17 10.88
N VAL A 202 3.74 -35.32 12.06
CA VAL A 202 4.03 -34.48 13.23
C VAL A 202 5.40 -34.79 13.83
N THR A 203 5.75 -36.08 13.95
CA THR A 203 7.06 -36.49 14.47
C THR A 203 8.22 -36.13 13.54
N THR A 204 8.01 -36.18 12.21
CA THR A 204 9.05 -35.81 11.25
C THR A 204 9.28 -34.30 11.20
N ILE A 205 8.29 -33.48 11.53
CA ILE A 205 8.43 -32.02 11.60
C ILE A 205 9.22 -31.61 12.86
N GLU A 206 8.92 -32.20 14.02
CA GLU A 206 9.62 -31.88 15.28
C GLU A 206 11.08 -32.34 15.32
N GLU A 207 11.43 -33.47 14.70
CA GLU A 207 12.83 -33.93 14.61
C GLU A 207 13.66 -33.11 13.60
N TYR A 208 13.05 -32.58 12.55
CA TYR A 208 13.76 -31.84 11.48
C TYR A 208 14.25 -30.46 11.95
N TYR A 209 13.48 -29.76 12.79
CA TYR A 209 13.86 -28.42 13.28
C TYR A 209 14.79 -28.43 14.49
N ARG A 210 14.81 -29.51 15.28
CA ARG A 210 15.78 -29.67 16.37
C ARG A 210 17.21 -29.80 15.84
N GLU A 211 17.40 -30.30 14.62
CA GLU A 211 18.72 -30.31 13.96
C GLU A 211 19.10 -28.93 13.37
N GLU A 212 18.15 -28.11 12.91
CA GLU A 212 18.42 -26.75 12.39
C GLU A 212 18.80 -25.74 13.49
N GLU A 213 18.20 -25.82 14.69
CA GLU A 213 18.60 -24.98 15.84
C GLU A 213 20.02 -25.26 16.35
N LEU A 214 20.54 -26.47 16.12
CA LEU A 214 21.89 -26.88 16.56
C LEU A 214 23.00 -26.45 15.58
N LEU A 215 22.65 -25.94 14.39
CA LEU A 215 23.60 -25.68 13.30
C LEU A 215 23.95 -24.20 13.05
N SER A 216 23.37 -23.24 13.78
CA SER A 216 23.74 -21.81 13.65
C SER A 216 23.91 -21.09 14.99
N PRO A 217 25.07 -21.22 15.66
CA PRO A 217 25.37 -20.46 16.87
C PRO A 217 25.90 -19.05 16.59
N ASN A 218 25.96 -18.59 15.33
CA ASN A 218 26.48 -17.28 14.95
C ASN A 218 25.52 -16.52 14.03
N GLY A 219 24.70 -15.64 14.62
CA GLY A 219 24.42 -14.26 14.18
C GLY A 219 24.21 -13.89 12.69
N THR A 220 23.89 -14.81 11.79
CA THR A 220 23.48 -14.48 10.42
C THR A 220 21.99 -14.14 10.46
N LYS A 221 21.61 -12.87 10.18
CA LYS A 221 20.19 -12.51 9.96
C LYS A 221 19.61 -13.48 8.92
N MET A 222 18.49 -14.15 9.22
CA MET A 222 17.83 -15.01 8.24
C MET A 222 17.38 -14.15 7.05
N LEU A 223 17.45 -14.71 5.83
CA LEU A 223 17.06 -14.02 4.59
C LEU A 223 15.61 -13.51 4.64
N GLU A 224 14.75 -14.22 5.38
CA GLU A 224 13.36 -13.86 5.62
C GLU A 224 13.21 -12.57 6.46
N ASP A 225 14.08 -12.36 7.47
CA ASP A 225 14.07 -11.13 8.28
C ASP A 225 14.46 -9.89 7.45
N LEU A 226 15.48 -10.05 6.60
CA LEU A 226 15.90 -8.99 5.68
C LEU A 226 14.78 -8.65 4.68
N LEU A 227 14.04 -9.66 4.23
CA LEU A 227 12.94 -9.48 3.29
C LEU A 227 11.82 -8.65 3.93
N TYR A 228 11.38 -9.00 5.14
CA TYR A 228 10.38 -8.22 5.87
C TYR A 228 10.84 -6.80 6.21
N GLU A 229 12.15 -6.57 6.40
CA GLU A 229 12.72 -5.22 6.57
C GLU A 229 12.62 -4.37 5.29
N ILE A 230 12.74 -4.98 4.11
CA ILE A 230 12.70 -4.31 2.80
C ILE A 230 11.25 -4.08 2.31
N LEU A 231 10.31 -4.96 2.67
CA LEU A 231 8.92 -4.90 2.20
C LEU A 231 8.23 -3.53 2.42
N PRO A 232 8.33 -2.87 3.59
CA PRO A 232 7.75 -1.54 3.79
C PRO A 232 8.31 -0.50 2.84
N VAL A 233 9.62 -0.52 2.57
CA VAL A 233 10.28 0.41 1.64
C VAL A 233 9.74 0.23 0.22
N VAL A 234 9.60 -1.04 -0.21
CA VAL A 234 8.99 -1.38 -1.50
C VAL A 234 7.53 -0.92 -1.55
N GLY A 235 6.75 -1.16 -0.50
CA GLY A 235 5.36 -0.71 -0.38
C GLY A 235 5.22 0.81 -0.49
N PHE A 236 6.05 1.59 0.19
CA PHE A 236 6.05 3.05 0.07
C PHE A 236 6.40 3.52 -1.34
N ALA A 237 7.41 2.91 -1.97
CA ALA A 237 7.77 3.23 -3.34
C ALA A 237 6.63 2.94 -4.32
N MET A 238 5.94 1.80 -4.18
CA MET A 238 4.75 1.48 -4.99
C MET A 238 3.64 2.51 -4.83
N VAL A 239 3.30 2.89 -3.59
CA VAL A 239 2.28 3.90 -3.30
C VAL A 239 2.67 5.25 -3.92
N ALA A 240 3.92 5.68 -3.76
CA ALA A 240 4.40 6.95 -4.33
C ALA A 240 4.33 6.96 -5.87
N CYS A 241 4.82 5.92 -6.53
CA CYS A 241 4.81 5.79 -8.00
C CYS A 241 3.38 5.75 -8.56
N THR A 242 2.48 5.02 -7.92
CA THR A 242 1.08 4.89 -8.37
C THR A 242 0.29 6.17 -8.14
N VAL A 243 0.45 6.82 -6.98
CA VAL A 243 -0.15 8.14 -6.70
C VAL A 243 0.33 9.18 -7.70
N PHE A 244 1.62 9.19 -8.04
CA PHE A 244 2.15 10.07 -9.07
C PHE A 244 1.45 9.86 -10.42
N ILE A 245 1.26 8.61 -10.86
CA ILE A 245 0.54 8.31 -12.10
C ILE A 245 -0.91 8.81 -12.04
N LEU A 246 -1.60 8.59 -10.92
CA LEU A 246 -2.98 9.05 -10.73
C LEU A 246 -3.10 10.58 -10.81
N ILE A 247 -2.16 11.31 -10.22
CA ILE A 247 -2.11 12.78 -10.28
C ILE A 247 -1.89 13.26 -11.72
N VAL A 248 -0.89 12.69 -12.40
CA VAL A 248 -0.51 13.07 -13.78
C VAL A 248 -1.64 12.77 -14.76
N MET A 249 -2.31 11.63 -14.61
CA MET A 249 -3.32 11.13 -15.56
C MET A 249 -4.76 11.51 -15.19
N ARG A 250 -4.97 12.30 -14.14
CA ARG A 250 -6.31 12.69 -13.65
C ARG A 250 -7.22 13.28 -14.73
N LYS A 251 -6.65 14.02 -15.69
CA LYS A 251 -7.39 14.67 -16.79
C LYS A 251 -7.82 13.70 -17.90
N ASN A 252 -7.23 12.52 -17.99
CA ASN A 252 -7.47 11.53 -19.04
C ASN A 252 -8.47 10.44 -18.60
N THR A 253 -9.38 10.77 -17.68
CA THR A 253 -10.38 9.85 -17.12
C THR A 253 -11.50 9.48 -18.09
N ASN A 254 -11.72 10.27 -19.14
CA ASN A 254 -12.75 10.04 -20.14
C ASN A 254 -12.21 9.52 -21.48
N ASP A 255 -10.90 9.24 -21.54
CA ASP A 255 -10.21 8.79 -22.76
C ASP A 255 -9.99 7.27 -22.75
N THR A 256 -9.54 6.73 -23.88
CA THR A 256 -9.11 5.33 -24.01
C THR A 256 -7.92 4.96 -23.09
N LEU A 257 -7.28 5.96 -22.47
CA LEU A 257 -6.20 5.82 -21.48
C LEU A 257 -6.68 5.48 -20.06
N ILE A 258 -8.00 5.38 -19.83
CA ILE A 258 -8.57 5.06 -18.51
C ILE A 258 -8.06 3.72 -17.93
N PHE A 259 -7.67 2.75 -18.76
CA PHE A 259 -7.03 1.51 -18.29
C PHE A 259 -5.74 1.77 -17.50
N CYS A 260 -4.95 2.79 -17.87
CA CYS A 260 -3.74 3.15 -17.10
C CYS A 260 -4.09 3.60 -15.68
N LEU A 261 -5.24 4.25 -15.49
CA LEU A 261 -5.76 4.62 -14.16
C LEU A 261 -6.27 3.40 -13.41
N PHE A 262 -6.94 2.47 -14.08
CA PHE A 262 -7.40 1.22 -13.45
C PHE A 262 -6.22 0.39 -12.92
N PHE A 263 -5.16 0.24 -13.70
CA PHE A 263 -3.93 -0.40 -13.23
C PHE A 263 -3.31 0.36 -12.06
N ALA A 264 -3.19 1.70 -12.15
CA ALA A 264 -2.62 2.49 -11.05
C ALA A 264 -3.40 2.34 -9.73
N ILE A 265 -4.73 2.17 -9.76
CA ILE A 265 -5.52 1.91 -8.55
C ILE A 265 -5.31 0.47 -8.05
N ALA A 266 -5.28 -0.52 -8.94
CA ALA A 266 -4.99 -1.90 -8.54
C ALA A 266 -3.59 -2.04 -7.93
N ASP A 267 -2.60 -1.36 -8.51
CA ASP A 267 -1.23 -1.29 -8.03
C ASP A 267 -1.15 -0.56 -6.67
N LEU A 268 -1.94 0.49 -6.46
CA LEU A 268 -2.04 1.20 -5.18
C LEU A 268 -2.59 0.28 -4.07
N LEU A 269 -3.63 -0.49 -4.35
CA LEU A 269 -4.18 -1.47 -3.41
C LEU A 269 -3.15 -2.55 -3.07
N SER A 270 -2.39 -3.04 -4.06
CA SER A 270 -1.29 -3.96 -3.83
C SER A 270 -0.21 -3.33 -2.95
N GLY A 271 0.14 -2.05 -3.17
CA GLY A 271 1.16 -1.34 -2.38
C GLY A 271 0.75 -1.15 -0.92
N ILE A 272 -0.53 -0.87 -0.66
CA ILE A 272 -1.09 -0.84 0.69
C ILE A 272 -1.00 -2.24 1.33
N GLY A 273 -1.34 -3.29 0.59
CA GLY A 273 -1.17 -4.68 1.04
C GLY A 273 0.27 -5.01 1.42
N THR A 274 1.24 -4.58 0.62
CA THR A 274 2.68 -4.76 0.87
C THR A 274 3.16 -4.02 2.11
N LEU A 275 2.67 -2.81 2.35
CA LEU A 275 2.97 -2.07 3.59
C LEU A 275 2.46 -2.83 4.82
N VAL A 276 1.21 -3.32 4.77
CA VAL A 276 0.62 -4.11 5.85
C VAL A 276 1.42 -5.38 6.09
N ASP A 277 1.80 -6.10 5.02
CA ASP A 277 2.61 -7.32 5.10
C ASP A 277 3.99 -7.05 5.73
N GLY A 278 4.69 -6.01 5.27
CA GLY A 278 6.00 -5.64 5.80
C GLY A 278 5.96 -5.26 7.28
N PHE A 279 5.02 -4.43 7.70
CA PHE A 279 4.87 -4.07 9.12
C PHE A 279 4.43 -5.25 9.97
N TYR A 280 3.52 -6.11 9.46
CA TYR A 280 3.12 -7.33 10.15
C TYR A 280 4.31 -8.28 10.35
N GLY A 281 5.08 -8.53 9.29
CA GLY A 281 6.29 -9.36 9.34
C GLY A 281 7.31 -8.85 10.34
N VAL A 282 7.62 -7.55 10.31
CA VAL A 282 8.53 -6.91 11.29
C VAL A 282 8.02 -7.04 12.73
N ILE A 283 6.70 -6.93 12.96
CA ILE A 283 6.11 -7.12 14.29
C ILE A 283 6.31 -8.56 14.76
N VAL A 284 6.03 -9.53 13.89
CA VAL A 284 6.15 -10.95 14.22
C VAL A 284 7.60 -11.36 14.46
N THR A 285 8.56 -10.87 13.66
CA THR A 285 9.98 -11.24 13.77
C THR A 285 10.69 -10.54 14.93
N ILE A 286 10.43 -9.24 15.18
CA ILE A 286 11.13 -8.47 16.21
C ILE A 286 10.51 -8.64 17.61
N TYR A 287 9.17 -8.76 17.70
CA TYR A 287 8.45 -8.70 18.99
C TYR A 287 7.87 -10.05 19.45
N GLY A 288 8.26 -11.15 18.81
CA GLY A 288 7.66 -12.49 18.97
C GLY A 288 7.18 -12.84 20.39
N SER A 289 5.86 -12.85 20.57
CA SER A 289 5.15 -13.50 21.68
C SER A 289 4.69 -14.89 21.24
N THR A 290 5.46 -15.90 21.65
CA THR A 290 5.08 -17.24 22.17
C THR A 290 3.80 -17.95 21.71
N VAL A 291 3.42 -17.88 20.44
CA VAL A 291 2.66 -18.99 19.85
C VAL A 291 3.31 -19.36 18.52
N GLU A 292 4.19 -20.36 18.55
CA GLU A 292 4.89 -20.90 17.37
C GLU A 292 3.91 -21.31 16.26
N THR A 293 2.68 -21.68 16.62
CA THR A 293 1.65 -22.06 15.66
C THR A 293 0.24 -21.56 15.97
N ILE A 294 -0.38 -20.89 15.00
CA ILE A 294 -1.75 -20.37 15.06
C ILE A 294 -2.66 -21.11 14.08
N THR A 295 -3.99 -20.93 14.19
CA THR A 295 -4.90 -21.54 13.21
C THR A 295 -4.88 -20.74 11.89
N PRO A 296 -5.14 -21.37 10.74
CA PRO A 296 -5.19 -20.65 9.46
C PRO A 296 -6.26 -19.54 9.44
N PHE A 297 -7.37 -19.73 10.15
CA PHE A 297 -8.40 -18.72 10.32
C PHE A 297 -7.89 -17.50 11.10
N ASP A 298 -7.18 -17.72 12.21
CA ASP A 298 -6.58 -16.62 12.99
C ASP A 298 -5.55 -15.86 12.14
N CYS A 299 -4.74 -16.58 11.34
CA CYS A 299 -3.83 -15.98 10.37
C CYS A 299 -4.57 -15.07 9.38
N LEU A 300 -5.65 -15.54 8.78
CA LEU A 300 -6.43 -14.74 7.83
C LEU A 300 -6.98 -13.44 8.46
N THR A 301 -7.33 -13.46 9.75
CA THR A 301 -7.83 -12.26 10.45
C THR A 301 -6.72 -11.29 10.87
N ARG A 302 -5.51 -11.79 11.15
CA ARG A 302 -4.36 -10.98 11.55
C ARG A 302 -3.57 -10.43 10.36
N ALA A 303 -3.37 -11.27 9.34
CA ALA A 303 -2.65 -10.97 8.10
C ALA A 303 -3.63 -10.51 7.01
N VAL A 304 -4.16 -9.30 7.15
CA VAL A 304 -5.13 -8.69 6.22
C VAL A 304 -4.53 -8.48 4.81
N ASN A 305 -3.21 -8.53 4.66
CA ASN A 305 -2.51 -8.52 3.38
C ASN A 305 -2.86 -9.73 2.48
N ILE A 306 -3.13 -10.90 3.04
CA ILE A 306 -3.44 -12.12 2.25
C ILE A 306 -4.69 -11.94 1.38
N PRO A 307 -5.87 -11.55 1.92
CA PRO A 307 -7.04 -11.31 1.09
C PRO A 307 -6.86 -10.12 0.14
N ILE A 308 -6.07 -9.10 0.51
CA ILE A 308 -5.73 -8.00 -0.40
C ILE A 308 -4.98 -8.55 -1.61
N PHE A 309 -3.92 -9.34 -1.40
CA PHE A 309 -3.12 -9.95 -2.48
C PHE A 309 -3.95 -10.86 -3.38
N LEU A 310 -4.80 -11.72 -2.80
CA LEU A 310 -5.72 -12.57 -3.56
C LEU A 310 -6.60 -11.74 -4.51
N ILE A 311 -7.19 -10.66 -4.01
CA ILE A 311 -8.09 -9.80 -4.81
C ILE A 311 -7.29 -8.98 -5.84
N THR A 312 -6.11 -8.47 -5.48
CA THR A 312 -5.33 -7.65 -6.42
C THR A 312 -4.70 -8.49 -7.53
N ASP A 313 -4.32 -9.74 -7.26
CA ASP A 313 -3.72 -10.64 -8.26
C ASP A 313 -4.74 -10.98 -9.36
N TYR A 314 -5.96 -11.38 -9.01
CA TYR A 314 -7.01 -11.63 -10.01
C TYR A 314 -7.49 -10.35 -10.69
N LEU A 315 -7.52 -9.22 -9.98
CA LEU A 315 -7.90 -7.93 -10.57
C LEU A 315 -6.91 -7.55 -11.66
N HIS A 316 -5.61 -7.76 -11.43
CA HIS A 316 -4.58 -7.55 -12.43
C HIS A 316 -4.79 -8.38 -13.69
N LEU A 317 -5.05 -9.69 -13.53
CA LEU A 317 -5.30 -10.58 -14.66
C LEU A 317 -6.56 -10.20 -15.43
N LEU A 318 -7.63 -9.87 -14.72
CA LEU A 318 -8.88 -9.41 -15.32
C LEU A 318 -8.70 -8.09 -16.06
N LEU A 319 -7.90 -7.15 -15.55
CA LEU A 319 -7.58 -5.90 -16.22
C LEU A 319 -6.75 -6.14 -17.50
N LEU A 320 -5.77 -7.04 -17.46
CA LEU A 320 -4.99 -7.41 -18.65
C LEU A 320 -5.90 -8.04 -19.72
N ALA A 321 -6.76 -8.98 -19.33
CA ALA A 321 -7.71 -9.61 -20.22
C ALA A 321 -8.72 -8.60 -20.81
N ALA A 322 -9.31 -7.75 -19.97
CA ALA A 322 -10.25 -6.72 -20.39
C ALA A 322 -9.61 -5.74 -21.37
N TYR A 323 -8.35 -5.34 -21.13
CA TYR A 323 -7.63 -4.44 -22.01
C TYR A 323 -7.27 -5.11 -23.35
N ALA A 324 -6.86 -6.39 -23.34
CA ALA A 324 -6.63 -7.14 -24.58
C ALA A 324 -7.92 -7.33 -25.41
N VAL A 325 -9.05 -7.57 -24.75
CA VAL A 325 -10.38 -7.67 -25.38
C VAL A 325 -10.83 -6.32 -25.94
N ASP A 326 -10.65 -5.23 -25.20
CA ASP A 326 -10.94 -3.88 -25.66
C ASP A 326 -10.19 -3.55 -26.97
N ARG A 327 -8.90 -3.88 -27.02
CA ARG A 327 -8.10 -3.73 -28.25
C ARG A 327 -8.60 -4.60 -29.41
N LEU A 328 -9.05 -5.81 -29.13
CA LEU A 328 -9.68 -6.66 -30.15
C LEU A 328 -10.98 -6.02 -30.68
N ILE A 329 -11.84 -5.52 -29.80
CA ILE A 329 -13.10 -4.85 -30.18
C ILE A 329 -12.82 -3.65 -31.08
N GLN A 330 -11.81 -2.85 -30.75
CA GLN A 330 -11.38 -1.71 -31.55
C GLN A 330 -10.95 -2.13 -32.97
N ILE A 331 -10.19 -3.23 -33.11
CA ILE A 331 -9.75 -3.74 -34.42
C ILE A 331 -10.91 -4.31 -35.23
N VAL A 332 -11.83 -5.05 -34.59
CA VAL A 332 -12.94 -5.70 -35.28
C VAL A 332 -13.98 -4.67 -35.73
N PHE A 333 -14.34 -3.74 -34.84
CA PHE A 333 -15.41 -2.77 -35.05
C PHE A 333 -14.95 -1.30 -34.88
N PRO A 334 -13.98 -0.79 -35.65
CA PRO A 334 -13.38 0.52 -35.40
C PRO A 334 -14.40 1.67 -35.47
N VAL A 335 -15.26 1.71 -36.50
CA VAL A 335 -16.25 2.79 -36.67
C VAL A 335 -17.25 2.85 -35.51
N SER A 336 -17.75 1.69 -35.09
CA SER A 336 -18.71 1.60 -33.98
C SER A 336 -18.03 1.81 -32.63
N TYR A 337 -16.77 1.39 -32.49
CA TYR A 337 -15.99 1.54 -31.27
C TYR A 337 -15.94 2.99 -30.80
N GLY A 338 -15.65 3.94 -31.70
CA GLY A 338 -15.63 5.38 -31.38
C GLY A 338 -16.93 5.91 -30.76
N LYS A 339 -18.08 5.28 -31.06
CA LYS A 339 -19.39 5.64 -30.49
C LYS A 339 -19.70 4.86 -29.21
N ILE A 340 -19.21 3.63 -29.09
CA ILE A 340 -19.61 2.68 -28.06
C ILE A 340 -18.67 2.72 -26.85
N TYR A 341 -17.37 3.01 -27.04
CA TYR A 341 -16.37 2.97 -25.97
C TYR A 341 -16.69 3.81 -24.73
N PRO A 342 -17.27 5.03 -24.81
CA PRO A 342 -17.56 5.82 -23.61
C PRO A 342 -18.62 5.17 -22.70
N TYR A 343 -19.47 4.31 -23.26
CA TYR A 343 -20.56 3.67 -22.53
C TYR A 343 -20.10 2.46 -21.70
N PHE A 344 -19.16 1.67 -22.21
CA PHE A 344 -18.65 0.49 -21.50
C PHE A 344 -17.30 0.75 -20.81
N LEU A 345 -16.47 1.65 -21.33
CA LEU A 345 -15.14 1.94 -20.80
C LEU A 345 -15.22 3.10 -19.80
N ASN A 346 -15.73 2.81 -18.61
CA ASN A 346 -15.90 3.77 -17.52
C ASN A 346 -15.63 3.14 -16.15
N TRP A 347 -15.74 3.93 -15.08
CA TRP A 347 -15.56 3.45 -13.71
C TRP A 347 -16.47 2.29 -13.30
N LYS A 348 -17.64 2.12 -13.95
CA LYS A 348 -18.52 0.98 -13.66
C LYS A 348 -17.88 -0.34 -14.10
N LEU A 349 -17.16 -0.35 -15.22
CA LEU A 349 -16.39 -1.52 -15.64
C LEU A 349 -15.35 -1.90 -14.58
N PHE A 350 -14.59 -0.92 -14.08
CA PHE A 350 -13.61 -1.17 -13.02
C PHE A 350 -14.25 -1.77 -11.77
N ILE A 351 -15.38 -1.23 -11.32
CA ILE A 351 -16.14 -1.77 -10.19
C ILE A 351 -16.58 -3.22 -10.44
N VAL A 352 -17.10 -3.52 -11.64
CA VAL A 352 -17.48 -4.88 -12.04
C VAL A 352 -16.27 -5.82 -12.01
N LEU A 353 -15.11 -5.38 -12.50
CA LEU A 353 -13.87 -6.16 -12.46
C LEU A 353 -13.38 -6.39 -11.01
N CYS A 354 -13.53 -5.42 -10.11
CA CYS A 354 -13.23 -5.60 -8.68
C CYS A 354 -14.14 -6.66 -8.05
N PHE A 355 -15.45 -6.62 -8.31
CA PHE A 355 -16.38 -7.65 -7.81
C PHE A 355 -16.10 -9.02 -8.42
N ALA A 356 -15.81 -9.09 -9.71
CA ALA A 356 -15.42 -10.33 -10.38
C ALA A 356 -14.13 -10.89 -9.77
N SER A 357 -13.14 -10.04 -9.50
CA SER A 357 -11.90 -10.42 -8.85
C SER A 357 -12.16 -11.00 -7.46
N ALA A 358 -12.91 -10.29 -6.61
CA ALA A 358 -13.26 -10.76 -5.27
C ALA A 358 -14.01 -12.10 -5.31
N GLY A 359 -14.91 -12.28 -6.29
CA GLY A 359 -15.61 -13.55 -6.51
C GLY A 359 -14.67 -14.71 -6.88
N LEU A 360 -13.67 -14.45 -7.74
CA LEU A 360 -12.65 -15.44 -8.11
C LEU A 360 -11.72 -15.79 -6.94
N SER A 361 -11.52 -14.88 -5.99
CA SER A 361 -10.71 -15.11 -4.78
C SER A 361 -11.41 -15.94 -3.71
N VAL A 362 -12.74 -16.07 -3.72
CA VAL A 362 -13.53 -16.78 -2.68
C VAL A 362 -13.05 -18.21 -2.41
N PRO A 363 -12.74 -19.05 -3.42
CA PRO A 363 -12.28 -20.41 -3.15
C PRO A 363 -10.98 -20.48 -2.36
N GLY A 364 -10.13 -19.45 -2.42
CA GLY A 364 -8.92 -19.35 -1.58
C GLY A 364 -9.22 -19.14 -0.09
N LEU A 365 -10.42 -18.67 0.23
CA LEU A 365 -10.86 -18.50 1.63
C LEU A 365 -11.54 -19.75 2.19
N ALA A 366 -11.82 -20.77 1.38
CA ALA A 366 -12.53 -21.98 1.82
C ALA A 366 -11.72 -22.76 2.86
N TYR A 367 -10.44 -23.03 2.59
CA TYR A 367 -9.55 -23.76 3.50
C TYR A 367 -9.45 -23.14 4.91
N PRO A 368 -9.13 -21.83 5.06
CA PRO A 368 -9.05 -21.22 6.38
C PRO A 368 -10.42 -21.20 7.08
N ILE A 369 -11.53 -21.01 6.36
CA ILE A 369 -12.88 -21.02 6.95
C ILE A 369 -13.27 -22.42 7.46
N GLU A 370 -12.98 -23.47 6.69
CA GLU A 370 -13.25 -24.86 7.10
C GLU A 370 -12.38 -25.29 8.29
N SER A 371 -11.14 -24.81 8.34
CA SER A 371 -10.21 -25.09 9.45
C SER A 371 -10.57 -24.41 10.77
N ARG A 372 -11.53 -23.47 10.78
CA ARG A 372 -11.91 -22.67 11.96
C ARG A 372 -12.24 -23.50 13.20
N PHE A 373 -12.89 -24.65 13.00
CA PHE A 373 -13.30 -25.53 14.10
C PHE A 373 -12.33 -26.70 14.33
N ASN A 374 -11.29 -26.83 13.51
CA ASN A 374 -10.33 -27.92 13.59
C ASN A 374 -9.03 -27.47 14.25
N THR A 375 -8.91 -27.68 15.56
CA THR A 375 -7.74 -27.26 16.35
C THR A 375 -6.47 -28.08 16.07
N SER A 376 -6.54 -29.14 15.25
CA SER A 376 -5.37 -29.94 14.89
C SER A 376 -4.53 -29.32 13.78
N ILE A 377 -5.08 -28.35 13.02
CA ILE A 377 -4.38 -27.68 11.93
C ILE A 377 -3.73 -26.41 12.49
N ARG A 378 -2.41 -26.35 12.35
CA ARG A 378 -1.53 -25.36 12.95
C ARG A 378 -0.57 -24.87 11.87
N VAL A 379 -0.48 -23.55 11.71
CA VAL A 379 0.38 -22.85 10.74
C VAL A 379 1.26 -21.84 11.46
N MET A 380 2.37 -21.48 10.83
CA MET A 380 3.34 -20.57 11.44
C MET A 380 2.74 -19.17 11.64
N SER A 381 3.15 -18.48 12.70
CA SER A 381 2.67 -17.13 13.05
C SER A 381 2.95 -16.06 11.97
N GLN A 382 3.92 -16.33 11.10
CA GLN A 382 4.30 -15.58 9.92
C GLN A 382 3.22 -15.60 8.82
N CYS A 383 2.21 -16.48 8.93
CA CYS A 383 1.06 -16.56 8.03
C CYS A 383 1.46 -16.62 6.54
N ARG A 384 2.31 -17.59 6.19
CA ARG A 384 2.74 -17.80 4.82
C ARG A 384 1.54 -18.08 3.90
N PHE A 385 1.60 -17.54 2.69
CA PHE A 385 0.46 -17.50 1.78
C PHE A 385 -0.03 -18.90 1.37
N ASP A 386 0.89 -19.82 1.09
CA ASP A 386 0.62 -21.23 0.74
C ASP A 386 0.01 -22.00 1.92
N GLU A 387 0.51 -21.78 3.14
CA GLU A 387 0.01 -22.39 4.36
C GLU A 387 -1.43 -21.95 4.72
N VAL A 388 -1.75 -20.68 4.53
CA VAL A 388 -3.05 -20.10 4.91
C VAL A 388 -4.16 -20.44 3.91
N VAL A 389 -3.84 -20.46 2.62
CA VAL A 389 -4.81 -20.66 1.54
C VAL A 389 -4.94 -22.14 1.16
N GLY A 390 -3.93 -22.95 1.50
CA GLY A 390 -3.86 -24.37 1.23
C GLY A 390 -3.15 -24.70 -0.09
N GLU A 391 -2.37 -25.77 -0.08
CA GLU A 391 -1.47 -26.16 -1.17
C GLU A 391 -2.19 -26.36 -2.52
N GLU A 392 -3.36 -27.01 -2.53
CA GLU A 392 -4.10 -27.28 -3.77
C GLU A 392 -4.55 -25.99 -4.46
N TYR A 393 -5.09 -25.04 -3.70
CA TYR A 393 -5.50 -23.75 -4.25
C TYR A 393 -4.27 -22.92 -4.64
N TYR A 394 -3.24 -22.90 -3.79
CA TYR A 394 -2.01 -22.16 -4.04
C TYR A 394 -1.36 -22.54 -5.37
N LEU A 395 -1.29 -23.84 -5.69
CA LEU A 395 -0.75 -24.32 -6.97
C LEU A 395 -1.55 -23.79 -8.17
N ARG A 396 -2.89 -23.82 -8.09
CA ARG A 396 -3.76 -23.28 -9.15
C ARG A 396 -3.62 -21.77 -9.28
N HIS A 397 -3.52 -21.06 -8.17
CA HIS A 397 -3.34 -19.61 -8.11
C HIS A 397 -2.03 -19.17 -8.77
N ILE A 398 -0.90 -19.76 -8.36
CA ILE A 398 0.43 -19.50 -8.92
C ILE A 398 0.45 -19.78 -10.42
N LEU A 399 -0.10 -20.91 -10.87
CA LEU A 399 -0.18 -21.25 -12.29
C LEU A 399 -0.98 -20.19 -13.06
N THR A 400 -2.08 -19.71 -12.49
CA THR A 400 -2.91 -18.69 -13.11
C THR A 400 -2.17 -17.36 -13.26
N ILE A 401 -1.45 -16.93 -12.23
CA ILE A 401 -0.60 -15.73 -12.26
C ILE A 401 0.55 -15.87 -13.27
N GLN A 402 1.18 -17.04 -13.31
CA GLN A 402 2.32 -17.28 -14.19
C GLN A 402 1.92 -17.32 -15.67
N TRP A 403 0.84 -18.02 -16.01
CA TRP A 403 0.40 -18.21 -17.39
C TRP A 403 -0.48 -17.08 -17.91
N GLY A 404 -1.15 -16.33 -17.04
CA GLY A 404 -2.06 -15.24 -17.42
C GLY A 404 -1.42 -14.20 -18.36
N PRO A 405 -0.28 -13.59 -18.00
CA PRO A 405 0.42 -12.64 -18.87
C PRO A 405 0.88 -13.26 -20.20
N ILE A 406 1.27 -14.54 -20.22
CA ILE A 406 1.68 -15.26 -21.45
C ILE A 406 0.49 -15.40 -22.40
N VAL A 407 -0.66 -15.85 -21.88
CA VAL A 407 -1.90 -15.95 -22.65
C VAL A 407 -2.30 -14.58 -23.21
N CYS A 408 -2.15 -13.52 -22.42
CA CYS A 408 -2.41 -12.15 -22.86
C CYS A 408 -1.46 -11.69 -23.99
N ILE A 409 -0.17 -12.03 -23.93
CA ILE A 409 0.77 -11.77 -25.04
C ILE A 409 0.35 -12.54 -26.30
N GLY A 410 -0.10 -13.79 -26.16
CA GLY A 410 -0.63 -14.57 -27.28
C GLY A 410 -1.85 -13.89 -27.93
N ALA A 411 -2.81 -13.44 -27.11
CA ALA A 411 -3.98 -12.70 -27.57
C ALA A 411 -3.61 -11.36 -28.25
N LEU A 412 -2.66 -10.62 -27.67
CA LEU A 412 -2.16 -9.37 -28.26
C LEU A 412 -1.43 -9.60 -29.59
N SER A 413 -0.68 -10.70 -29.68
CA SER A 413 0.00 -11.08 -30.92
C SER A 413 -1.01 -11.35 -32.04
N LEU A 414 -2.13 -12.05 -31.73
CA LEU A 414 -3.25 -12.23 -32.66
C LEU A 414 -3.89 -10.89 -33.05
N ASN A 415 -4.12 -10.00 -32.07
CA ASN A 415 -4.64 -8.65 -32.32
C ASN A 415 -3.74 -7.85 -33.26
N ILE A 416 -2.41 -7.91 -33.08
CA ILE A 416 -1.45 -7.24 -33.96
C ILE A 416 -1.51 -7.80 -35.38
N VAL A 417 -1.60 -9.13 -35.54
CA VAL A 417 -1.76 -9.76 -36.87
C VAL A 417 -3.04 -9.28 -37.55
N LEU A 418 -4.17 -9.25 -36.83
CA LEU A 418 -5.44 -8.73 -37.35
C LEU A 418 -5.34 -7.25 -37.72
N TYR A 419 -4.68 -6.44 -36.88
CA TYR A 419 -4.40 -5.04 -37.15
C TYR A 419 -3.59 -4.88 -38.44
N CYS A 420 -2.50 -5.63 -38.62
CA CYS A 420 -1.68 -5.62 -39.83
C CYS A 420 -2.48 -5.99 -41.07
N ILE A 421 -3.27 -7.07 -41.03
CA ILE A 421 -4.14 -7.49 -42.14
C ILE A 421 -5.12 -6.37 -42.54
N ARG A 422 -5.67 -5.65 -41.55
CA ARG A 422 -6.58 -4.54 -41.81
C ARG A 422 -5.87 -3.34 -42.43
N GLN A 423 -4.69 -3.00 -41.94
CA GLN A 423 -3.90 -1.90 -42.46
C GLN A 423 -3.42 -2.16 -43.90
N SER A 424 -3.19 -3.41 -44.29
CA SER A 424 -2.83 -3.77 -45.67
C SER A 424 -3.92 -3.47 -46.70
N LYS A 425 -5.19 -3.30 -46.29
CA LYS A 425 -6.29 -2.95 -47.19
C LYS A 425 -6.69 -1.49 -47.03
N HIS A 426 -6.41 -0.68 -48.05
CA HIS A 426 -6.69 0.77 -48.07
C HIS A 426 -8.13 1.14 -47.66
N LYS A 427 -9.13 0.41 -48.16
CA LYS A 427 -10.55 0.62 -47.82
C LYS A 427 -10.85 0.41 -46.33
N TRP A 428 -10.13 -0.48 -45.66
CA TRP A 428 -10.33 -0.78 -44.24
C TRP A 428 -9.52 0.13 -43.33
N SER A 429 -8.38 0.63 -43.79
CA SER A 429 -7.58 1.63 -43.10
C SER A 429 -8.30 2.98 -42.97
N TYR A 430 -9.14 3.35 -43.94
CA TYR A 430 -9.88 4.63 -43.90
C TYR A 430 -11.01 4.63 -42.86
N ASN A 431 -11.55 3.47 -42.50
CA ASN A 431 -12.67 3.32 -41.56
C ASN A 431 -12.21 3.25 -40.09
N TRP A 432 -11.21 4.06 -39.71
CA TRP A 432 -10.57 3.98 -38.40
C TRP A 432 -10.99 5.16 -37.50
N SER A 433 -11.46 4.88 -36.28
CA SER A 433 -12.03 5.90 -35.39
C SER A 433 -11.03 6.58 -34.44
N GLU A 434 -9.93 5.92 -34.11
CA GLU A 434 -8.93 6.41 -33.13
C GLU A 434 -7.70 6.97 -33.87
N GLN A 435 -6.98 7.92 -33.30
CA GLN A 435 -5.72 8.36 -33.90
C GLN A 435 -4.70 7.20 -33.90
N THR A 436 -4.05 6.97 -35.04
CA THR A 436 -3.12 5.84 -35.22
C THR A 436 -1.94 5.87 -34.25
N GLY A 437 -1.51 7.07 -33.83
CA GLY A 437 -0.51 7.26 -32.78
C GLY A 437 -0.97 6.71 -31.43
N THR A 438 -2.16 7.11 -30.98
CA THR A 438 -2.77 6.65 -29.72
C THR A 438 -2.97 5.14 -29.70
N THR A 439 -3.47 4.55 -30.79
CA THR A 439 -3.63 3.10 -30.90
C THR A 439 -2.29 2.37 -30.72
N LYS A 440 -1.21 2.82 -31.38
CA LYS A 440 0.13 2.22 -31.23
C LYS A 440 0.66 2.33 -29.80
N GLN A 441 0.44 3.48 -29.15
CA GLN A 441 0.84 3.69 -27.76
C GLN A 441 0.10 2.73 -26.81
N LEU A 442 -1.22 2.57 -26.97
CA LEU A 442 -2.03 1.66 -26.15
C LEU A 442 -1.58 0.19 -26.32
N PHE A 443 -1.30 -0.25 -27.55
CA PHE A 443 -0.71 -1.58 -27.81
C PHE A 443 0.67 -1.73 -27.16
N GLY A 444 1.54 -0.72 -27.29
CA GLY A 444 2.85 -0.72 -26.66
C GLY A 444 2.77 -0.80 -25.14
N THR A 445 1.85 -0.05 -24.53
CA THR A 445 1.62 -0.02 -23.09
C THR A 445 1.19 -1.38 -22.54
N ILE A 446 0.16 -2.01 -23.13
CA ILE A 446 -0.29 -3.32 -22.64
C ILE A 446 0.76 -4.41 -22.90
N PHE A 447 1.44 -4.37 -24.05
CA PHE A 447 2.49 -5.33 -24.39
C PHE A 447 3.67 -5.24 -23.40
N ILE A 448 4.17 -4.03 -23.12
CA ILE A 448 5.27 -3.83 -22.17
C ILE A 448 4.87 -4.27 -20.77
N ARG A 449 3.65 -3.94 -20.31
CA ARG A 449 3.18 -4.42 -19.00
C ARG A 449 3.13 -5.94 -18.93
N CYS A 450 2.60 -6.63 -19.95
CA CYS A 450 2.58 -8.09 -19.99
C CYS A 450 3.99 -8.69 -20.04
N PHE A 451 4.87 -8.13 -20.87
CA PHE A 451 6.24 -8.59 -21.05
C PHE A 451 7.06 -8.45 -19.75
N LEU A 452 7.00 -7.29 -19.11
CA LEU A 452 7.64 -7.05 -17.81
C LEU A 452 7.07 -7.96 -16.72
N SER A 453 5.76 -8.21 -16.73
CA SER A 453 5.11 -9.18 -15.82
C SER A 453 5.62 -10.60 -16.05
N CYS A 454 5.82 -11.03 -17.30
CA CYS A 454 6.40 -12.34 -17.59
C CYS A 454 7.83 -12.46 -17.06
N ILE A 455 8.68 -11.46 -17.32
CA ILE A 455 10.08 -11.45 -16.90
C ILE A 455 10.19 -11.48 -15.38
N SER A 456 9.44 -10.63 -14.68
CA SER A 456 9.52 -10.51 -13.23
C SER A 456 9.05 -11.76 -12.48
N LEU A 457 8.16 -12.56 -13.08
CA LEU A 457 7.73 -13.84 -12.51
C LEU A 457 8.70 -14.98 -12.85
N HIS A 458 9.11 -15.10 -14.12
CA HIS A 458 9.85 -16.27 -14.60
C HIS A 458 11.35 -16.22 -14.31
N VAL A 459 11.97 -15.03 -14.29
CA VAL A 459 13.40 -14.91 -14.02
C VAL A 459 13.74 -15.37 -12.59
N PRO A 460 13.05 -14.90 -11.53
CA PRO A 460 13.30 -15.41 -10.18
C PRO A 460 13.00 -16.90 -10.04
N LEU A 461 11.93 -17.40 -10.66
CA LEU A 461 11.61 -18.84 -10.66
C LEU A 461 12.71 -19.69 -11.28
N LEU A 462 13.30 -19.25 -12.40
CA LEU A 462 14.41 -19.94 -13.05
C LEU A 462 15.66 -19.95 -12.15
N LEU A 463 15.92 -18.85 -11.44
CA LEU A 463 17.04 -18.74 -10.51
C LEU A 463 16.87 -19.69 -9.33
N ILE A 464 15.69 -19.71 -8.70
CA ILE A 464 15.34 -20.63 -7.60
C ILE A 464 15.48 -22.09 -8.06
N ALA A 465 15.04 -22.42 -9.27
CA ALA A 465 15.12 -23.79 -9.80
C ALA A 465 16.56 -24.26 -10.09
N ARG A 466 17.54 -23.36 -10.20
CA ARG A 466 18.95 -23.68 -10.51
C ARG A 466 19.85 -23.71 -9.28
N THR A 467 19.44 -23.15 -8.16
CA THR A 467 20.23 -23.10 -6.93
C THR A 467 20.16 -24.41 -6.14
N THR A 468 21.30 -24.91 -5.67
CA THR A 468 21.41 -26.13 -4.85
C THR A 468 20.89 -25.95 -3.42
N GLU A 469 20.80 -24.70 -2.92
CA GLU A 469 20.15 -24.30 -1.65
C GLU A 469 18.63 -24.13 -1.80
N GLY A 470 18.03 -24.85 -2.76
CA GLY A 470 16.63 -24.65 -3.17
C GLY A 470 15.62 -24.76 -2.03
N HIS A 471 15.89 -25.52 -0.97
CA HIS A 471 14.91 -25.72 0.11
C HIS A 471 14.57 -24.44 0.89
N GLU A 472 15.55 -23.60 1.23
CA GLU A 472 15.29 -22.33 1.92
C GLU A 472 14.63 -21.32 0.97
N LEU A 473 15.13 -21.21 -0.28
CA LEU A 473 14.60 -20.29 -1.28
C LEU A 473 13.18 -20.65 -1.76
N ILE A 474 12.80 -21.93 -1.71
CA ILE A 474 11.44 -22.39 -2.01
C ILE A 474 10.45 -21.88 -0.95
N SER A 475 10.86 -21.80 0.32
CA SER A 475 9.98 -21.35 1.40
C SER A 475 9.58 -19.87 1.29
N ILE A 476 10.46 -19.02 0.74
CA ILE A 476 10.24 -17.57 0.54
C ILE A 476 9.94 -17.20 -0.92
N LYS A 477 9.68 -18.21 -1.77
CA LYS A 477 9.48 -18.04 -3.22
C LYS A 477 8.41 -17.00 -3.56
N ASP A 478 7.28 -16.99 -2.84
CA ASP A 478 6.16 -16.09 -3.14
C ASP A 478 6.56 -14.63 -2.98
N HIS A 479 7.20 -14.28 -1.86
CA HIS A 479 7.72 -12.95 -1.62
C HIS A 479 8.78 -12.53 -2.64
N ILE A 480 9.70 -13.42 -3.03
CA ILE A 480 10.71 -13.10 -4.06
C ILE A 480 10.04 -12.73 -5.39
N ILE A 481 9.07 -13.54 -5.83
CA ILE A 481 8.34 -13.33 -7.08
C ILE A 481 7.55 -12.02 -7.03
N ARG A 482 6.85 -11.74 -5.92
CA ARG A 482 6.08 -10.52 -5.72
C ARG A 482 6.95 -9.27 -5.69
N VAL A 483 8.05 -9.28 -4.93
CA VAL A 483 9.00 -8.16 -4.86
C VAL A 483 9.60 -7.88 -6.24
N SER A 484 9.98 -8.92 -6.98
CA SER A 484 10.46 -8.75 -8.37
C SER A 484 9.39 -8.11 -9.26
N TYR A 485 8.15 -8.58 -9.17
CA TYR A 485 7.02 -8.00 -9.92
C TYR A 485 6.80 -6.52 -9.58
N TRP A 486 6.74 -6.18 -8.30
CA TRP A 486 6.50 -4.83 -7.83
C TRP A 486 7.59 -3.85 -8.27
N ILE A 487 8.87 -4.24 -8.18
CA ILE A 487 9.99 -3.40 -8.61
C ILE A 487 9.94 -3.17 -10.13
N VAL A 488 9.86 -4.25 -10.91
CA VAL A 488 10.01 -4.19 -12.37
C VAL A 488 8.78 -3.58 -13.04
N VAL A 489 7.57 -3.89 -12.55
CA VAL A 489 6.32 -3.51 -13.21
C VAL A 489 5.76 -2.22 -12.63
N ILE A 490 5.71 -2.08 -11.30
CA ILE A 490 4.98 -0.99 -10.62
C ILE A 490 5.87 0.20 -10.31
N ILE A 491 7.03 -0.01 -9.67
CA ILE A 491 7.95 1.09 -9.32
C ILE A 491 8.50 1.74 -10.59
N PHE A 492 8.86 0.95 -11.61
CA PHE A 492 9.29 1.49 -12.90
C PHE A 492 8.16 1.89 -13.84
N GLN A 493 6.89 1.78 -13.43
CA GLN A 493 5.73 2.19 -14.25
C GLN A 493 5.80 3.63 -14.77
N PRO A 494 6.10 4.64 -13.94
CA PRO A 494 6.19 6.01 -14.42
C PRO A 494 7.26 6.19 -15.51
N LEU A 495 8.37 5.47 -15.41
CA LEU A 495 9.49 5.57 -16.35
C LEU A 495 9.07 5.09 -17.75
N TRP A 496 8.50 3.89 -17.86
CA TRP A 496 8.07 3.39 -19.16
C TRP A 496 6.79 4.07 -19.67
N HIS A 497 5.94 4.64 -18.80
CA HIS A 497 4.87 5.55 -19.22
C HIS A 497 5.41 6.80 -19.92
N ILE A 498 6.48 7.42 -19.42
CA ILE A 498 7.11 8.59 -20.07
C ILE A 498 7.62 8.23 -21.47
N LEU A 499 8.18 7.03 -21.64
CA LEU A 499 8.76 6.58 -22.91
C LEU A 499 7.71 6.30 -24.00
N ILE A 500 6.51 5.87 -23.61
CA ILE A 500 5.47 5.38 -24.55
C ILE A 500 4.35 6.41 -24.72
N LEU A 501 3.85 6.98 -23.62
CA LEU A 501 2.62 7.77 -23.60
C LEU A 501 2.94 9.26 -23.75
N SER A 502 2.72 9.82 -24.94
CA SER A 502 2.93 11.25 -25.18
C SER A 502 2.03 12.13 -24.30
N SER A 503 0.79 11.69 -24.02
CA SER A 503 -0.10 12.38 -23.08
C SER A 503 0.44 12.39 -21.65
N PHE A 504 1.06 11.29 -21.20
CA PHE A 504 1.71 11.23 -19.89
C PHE A 504 2.89 12.20 -19.83
N GLN A 505 3.77 12.18 -20.84
CA GLN A 505 4.91 13.09 -20.93
C GLN A 505 4.48 14.57 -20.90
N ALA A 506 3.47 14.95 -21.68
CA ALA A 506 2.95 16.31 -21.71
C ALA A 506 2.36 16.73 -20.35
N ASN A 507 1.63 15.84 -19.69
CA ASN A 507 1.06 16.10 -18.37
C ASN A 507 2.14 16.20 -17.29
N VAL A 508 3.18 15.37 -17.33
CA VAL A 508 4.34 15.46 -16.44
C VAL A 508 5.05 16.80 -16.62
N PHE A 509 5.35 17.19 -17.85
CA PHE A 509 5.99 18.48 -18.15
C PHE A 509 5.14 19.66 -17.67
N SER A 510 3.82 19.60 -17.90
CA SER A 510 2.89 20.61 -17.39
C SER A 510 2.85 20.65 -15.86
N LEU A 511 2.92 19.50 -15.19
CA LEU A 511 2.95 19.41 -13.73
C LEU A 511 4.23 20.05 -13.18
N PHE A 512 5.40 19.66 -13.68
CA PHE A 512 6.67 20.21 -13.23
C PHE A 512 6.81 21.71 -13.53
N ASN A 513 6.35 22.18 -14.70
CA ASN A 513 6.36 23.61 -15.00
C ASN A 513 5.46 24.42 -14.06
N ARG A 514 4.41 23.82 -13.51
CA ARG A 514 3.54 24.50 -12.54
C ARG A 514 4.20 24.66 -11.17
N TYR A 515 5.11 23.76 -10.80
CA TYR A 515 5.77 23.71 -9.49
C TYR A 515 7.25 24.16 -9.52
N SER A 516 7.82 24.39 -10.69
CA SER A 516 9.14 25.00 -10.86
C SER A 516 9.05 26.49 -10.53
N GLU A 517 9.56 26.89 -9.36
CA GLU A 517 9.56 28.26 -8.81
C GLU A 517 10.28 29.33 -9.66
N ASN A 518 10.81 28.95 -10.82
CA ASN A 518 11.38 29.86 -11.82
C ASN A 518 10.65 29.77 -13.16
N THR A 519 9.31 29.70 -13.15
CA THR A 519 8.61 30.32 -14.28
C THR A 519 8.86 31.81 -14.16
N GLU A 520 9.94 32.29 -14.78
CA GLU A 520 9.87 33.59 -15.44
C GLU A 520 8.49 33.59 -16.07
N ARG A 521 7.64 34.46 -15.53
CA ARG A 521 6.34 34.70 -16.08
C ARG A 521 6.67 35.20 -17.48
N LYS A 522 6.69 34.29 -18.47
CA LYS A 522 6.58 34.67 -19.87
C LYS A 522 5.16 35.19 -19.97
N TRP A 523 4.97 36.39 -19.45
CA TRP A 523 4.07 37.34 -20.03
C TRP A 523 4.49 37.37 -21.50
N GLN A 524 3.88 36.53 -22.34
CA GLN A 524 3.38 37.11 -23.56
C GLN A 524 2.32 38.09 -23.06
N SER A 525 2.80 39.30 -22.78
CA SER A 525 1.88 40.39 -22.52
C SER A 525 1.08 40.53 -23.81
N ALA A 526 -0.20 40.84 -23.70
CA ALA A 526 -0.98 41.30 -24.85
C ALA A 526 -0.43 42.63 -25.44
N ASN A 527 0.73 43.10 -24.94
CA ASN A 527 1.40 44.36 -25.22
C ASN A 527 2.92 44.15 -25.32
N ASP A 528 3.42 43.09 -25.99
CA ASP A 528 4.72 43.27 -26.65
C ASP A 528 4.41 44.24 -27.78
N PRO A 529 4.81 45.53 -27.70
CA PRO A 529 4.64 46.39 -28.84
C PRO A 529 5.47 45.75 -29.97
N PRO A 530 4.94 45.65 -31.20
CA PRO A 530 5.81 45.37 -32.33
C PRO A 530 6.93 46.41 -32.29
N GLU A 531 8.18 45.97 -32.46
CA GLU A 531 9.33 46.86 -32.58
C GLU A 531 8.95 48.05 -33.46
N ASP A 532 9.31 49.27 -33.02
CA ASP A 532 9.04 50.54 -33.69
C ASP A 532 9.44 50.46 -35.19
N GLY A 533 8.48 50.02 -35.99
CA GLY A 533 8.58 49.67 -37.39
C GLY A 533 7.22 49.99 -38.01
N PRO A 534 7.22 50.48 -39.26
CA PRO A 534 6.24 51.46 -39.72
C PRO A 534 4.81 50.94 -39.61
N SER A 535 3.96 51.77 -39.02
CA SER A 535 2.50 51.67 -38.93
C SER A 535 1.90 50.85 -40.08
N HIS A 536 1.15 49.80 -39.77
CA HIS A 536 0.30 49.14 -40.75
C HIS A 536 -0.66 50.19 -41.34
N LEU A 537 -0.39 50.58 -42.58
CA LEU A 537 -1.23 51.43 -43.39
C LEU A 537 -2.33 50.56 -44.00
N ASP A 538 -3.57 51.03 -43.96
CA ASP A 538 -4.63 50.44 -44.77
C ASP A 538 -4.33 50.62 -46.28
N ARG A 539 -5.17 50.03 -47.14
CA ARG A 539 -5.04 50.14 -48.60
C ARG A 539 -5.08 51.61 -49.11
N HIS A 540 -5.45 52.55 -48.26
CA HIS A 540 -5.58 53.98 -48.55
C HIS A 540 -4.50 54.85 -47.86
N GLY A 541 -3.54 54.27 -47.14
CA GLY A 541 -2.43 55.00 -46.54
C GLY A 541 -2.75 55.65 -45.19
N SER A 542 -3.80 55.25 -44.48
CA SER A 542 -4.10 55.73 -43.12
C SER A 542 -3.60 54.76 -42.04
N PRO A 543 -3.06 55.25 -40.91
CA PRO A 543 -2.62 54.39 -39.80
C PRO A 543 -3.82 53.75 -39.10
N ASN A 544 -3.89 52.43 -39.07
CA ASN A 544 -4.98 51.71 -38.41
C ASN A 544 -4.53 51.18 -37.03
N PRO A 545 -5.13 51.63 -35.91
CA PRO A 545 -4.73 51.21 -34.56
C PRO A 545 -5.26 49.82 -34.16
N PHE A 546 -6.09 49.18 -34.97
CA PHE A 546 -6.60 47.84 -34.69
C PHE A 546 -5.74 46.77 -35.38
N GLY A 547 -4.94 46.07 -34.59
CA GLY A 547 -4.19 44.88 -34.99
C GLY A 547 -5.09 43.77 -35.55
N SER A 548 -4.49 42.88 -36.34
CA SER A 548 -5.17 41.85 -37.14
C SER A 548 -6.21 41.03 -36.38
N TRP A 549 -7.40 40.89 -36.97
CA TRP A 549 -8.54 40.11 -36.49
C TRP A 549 -8.35 38.58 -36.44
N TYR A 550 -7.15 38.06 -36.68
CA TYR A 550 -6.83 36.63 -36.58
C TYR A 550 -5.99 36.34 -35.33
N SER A 551 -6.54 36.64 -34.14
CA SER A 551 -6.04 36.08 -32.89
C SER A 551 -6.76 34.76 -32.61
N MET A 552 -5.99 33.67 -32.48
CA MET A 552 -6.48 32.31 -32.21
C MET A 552 -6.81 32.03 -30.73
N THR A 553 -6.87 33.05 -29.87
CA THR A 553 -7.31 32.89 -28.48
C THR A 553 -8.75 33.40 -28.35
N GLY A 554 -9.66 32.43 -28.18
CA GLY A 554 -11.10 32.66 -28.09
C GLY A 554 -11.48 33.74 -27.07
N ASN A 555 -12.22 34.73 -27.55
CA ASN A 555 -12.90 35.71 -26.73
C ASN A 555 -14.23 35.10 -26.24
N VAL A 556 -14.35 34.90 -24.93
CA VAL A 556 -15.64 34.66 -24.27
C VAL A 556 -16.05 35.98 -23.64
N THR A 557 -16.96 36.70 -24.30
CA THR A 557 -18.17 37.32 -23.71
C THR A 557 -18.84 38.26 -24.73
N GLY A 558 -20.16 38.11 -24.91
CA GLY A 558 -21.06 39.25 -25.11
C GLY A 558 -21.51 39.60 -26.53
N GLU A 559 -22.57 38.93 -26.97
CA GLU A 559 -23.76 39.47 -27.64
C GLU A 559 -23.73 40.21 -29.00
N ALA A 560 -24.83 39.95 -29.71
CA ALA A 560 -25.43 40.68 -30.84
C ALA A 560 -24.78 40.55 -32.22
N GLY A 561 -25.28 39.60 -33.00
CA GLY A 561 -25.15 39.64 -34.44
C GLY A 561 -26.00 40.74 -35.07
N VAL A 562 -25.56 41.27 -36.21
CA VAL A 562 -26.40 41.66 -37.36
C VAL A 562 -25.54 41.49 -38.62
N PRO A 563 -26.04 40.81 -39.68
CA PRO A 563 -25.28 40.55 -40.89
C PRO A 563 -25.34 41.75 -41.85
N VAL A 564 -24.23 42.06 -42.52
CA VAL A 564 -24.22 42.92 -43.70
C VAL A 564 -23.28 42.34 -44.76
N GLY A 565 -23.85 41.61 -45.71
CA GLY A 565 -23.41 41.61 -47.11
C GLY A 565 -22.28 40.67 -47.54
N ASN A 566 -22.71 39.58 -48.19
CA ASN A 566 -22.08 38.92 -49.35
C ASN A 566 -20.80 38.10 -49.21
N GLU A 567 -20.74 37.08 -48.34
CA GLU A 567 -19.97 35.87 -48.69
C GLU A 567 -20.74 34.59 -48.31
N ARG A 568 -20.93 33.72 -49.32
CA ARG A 568 -21.68 32.47 -49.28
C ARG A 568 -20.90 31.42 -48.47
N SER A 569 -21.48 30.91 -47.39
CA SER A 569 -21.04 29.65 -46.79
C SER A 569 -21.46 28.48 -47.68
N VAL A 570 -20.48 27.76 -48.23
CA VAL A 570 -20.73 26.47 -48.87
C VAL A 570 -20.67 25.39 -47.80
N SER A 571 -21.83 24.83 -47.46
CA SER A 571 -21.95 23.63 -46.65
C SER A 571 -21.95 22.41 -47.57
N PHE A 572 -21.11 21.42 -47.26
CA PHE A 572 -21.24 20.08 -47.82
C PHE A 572 -21.69 19.14 -46.70
N TYR A 573 -23.00 19.10 -46.46
CA TYR A 573 -23.79 17.88 -46.26
C TYR A 573 -25.24 18.24 -46.56
N TYR A 574 -25.74 17.70 -47.68
CA TYR A 574 -27.15 17.64 -48.02
C TYR A 574 -27.62 16.24 -47.63
N GLN A 575 -28.79 16.14 -47.00
CA GLN A 575 -29.64 14.95 -47.09
C GLN A 575 -31.06 15.42 -47.33
N ASP A 576 -31.65 14.88 -48.39
CA ASP A 576 -33.09 14.64 -48.46
C ASP A 576 -33.51 13.67 -47.33
#